data_AF-A0A7G9W4L2-F1
#
_entry.id   AF-A0A7G9W4L2-F1
#
_cell.length_a   1.000
_cell.length_b   1.000
_cell.length_c   1.000
_cell.angle_alpha   90.00
_cell.angle_beta   90.00
_cell.angle_gamma   90.00
#
_symmetry.space_group_name_H-M   'P 1'
#
loop_
_entity.id
_entity.type
_entity.pdbx_description
1 polymer ?
#
loop_
_entity_poly.entity_id
_entity_poly.type
_entity_poly.pdbx_seq_one_letter_code
_entity_poly.pdbx_strand_id
1 'polypeptide(L)' 'MLPVLHFLLLTFLIVCAIAVSRIKDLLSAVIVFAAYSLLMAIVWQQLDAPDIALTEAAMGAGVTTLLMMVVISKTRRRED' A
#
# COMPACT_ATOMS: atom_id res chain seq x y z
N MET A 1 -21.50 8.15 10.93
CA MET A 1 -20.85 6.81 10.87
C MET A 1 -19.64 6.78 9.94
N LEU A 2 -19.68 7.43 8.76
CA LEU A 2 -18.54 7.61 7.85
C LEU A 2 -17.26 8.25 8.44
N PRO A 3 -17.29 9.25 9.35
CA PRO A 3 -16.04 9.87 9.82
C PRO A 3 -15.17 8.94 10.65
N VAL A 4 -15.77 8.01 11.40
CA VAL A 4 -15.01 7.05 12.24
C VAL A 4 -14.20 6.11 11.34
N LEU A 5 -14.79 5.62 10.25
CA LEU A 5 -14.09 4.77 9.28
C LEU A 5 -12.95 5.54 8.60
N HIS A 6 -13.19 6.80 8.21
CA HIS A 6 -12.18 7.64 7.58
C HIS A 6 -10.97 7.87 8.50
N PHE A 7 -11.20 8.27 9.76
CA PHE A 7 -10.13 8.43 10.75
C PHE A 7 -9.38 7.11 11.00
N LEU A 8 -10.10 5.99 11.10
CA LEU A 8 -9.49 4.67 11.28
C LEU A 8 -8.56 4.31 10.12
N LEU A 9 -9.02 4.50 8.87
CA LEU A 9 -8.21 4.24 7.67
C LEU A 9 -6.97 5.12 7.61
N LEU A 10 -7.09 6.41 7.92
CA LEU A 10 -5.94 7.33 7.97
C LEU A 10 -4.93 6.90 9.03
N THR A 11 -5.37 6.53 10.23
CA THR A 11 -4.47 6.02 11.27
C THR A 11 -3.79 4.72 10.84
N PHE A 12 -4.51 3.84 10.17
CA PHE A 12 -3.96 2.58 9.67
C PHE A 12 -2.95 2.82 8.54
N LEU A 13 -3.17 3.81 7.67
CA LEU A 13 -2.21 4.28 6.67
C LEU A 13 -0.89 4.68 7.30
N ILE A 14 -0.93 5.47 8.38
CA ILE A 14 0.26 5.91 9.13
C ILE A 14 1.00 4.69 9.71
N VAL A 15 0.26 3.75 10.30
CA VAL A 15 0.85 2.51 10.85
C VAL A 15 1.53 1.69 9.76
N CYS A 16 0.89 1.51 8.60
CA CYS A 16 1.47 0.81 7.46
C CYS A 16 2.74 1.52 6.94
N ALA A 17 2.73 2.85 6.84
CA ALA A 17 3.89 3.62 6.40
C ALA A 17 5.09 3.43 7.35
N ILE A 18 4.84 3.48 8.66
CA ILE A 18 5.87 3.22 9.67
C ILE A 18 6.35 1.77 9.58
N ALA A 19 5.43 0.82 9.42
CA ALA A 19 5.76 -0.61 9.32
C ALA A 19 6.66 -0.89 8.12
N VAL A 20 6.32 -0.40 6.92
CA VAL A 20 7.14 -0.54 5.71
C VAL A 20 8.56 -0.01 5.93
N SER A 21 8.70 1.17 6.56
CA SER A 21 10.00 1.79 6.83
C SER A 21 10.89 1.01 7.81
N ARG A 22 10.34 0.05 8.56
CA ARG A 22 11.08 -0.72 9.58
C ARG A 22 11.35 -2.17 9.16
N ILE A 23 10.75 -2.64 8.08
CA ILE A 23 10.89 -4.02 7.61
C ILE A 23 12.19 -4.14 6.80
N LYS A 24 13.12 -4.97 7.27
CA LYS A 24 14.38 -5.27 6.55
C LYS A 24 14.22 -6.29 5.42
N ASP A 25 13.16 -7.09 5.43
CA ASP A 25 12.85 -8.06 4.36
C ASP A 25 12.04 -7.36 3.27
N LEU A 26 12.66 -7.11 2.11
CA LEU A 26 12.05 -6.33 1.04
C LEU A 26 10.75 -6.95 0.53
N LEU A 27 10.63 -8.29 0.53
CA LEU A 27 9.39 -8.95 0.13
C LEU A 27 8.25 -8.61 1.10
N SER A 28 8.52 -8.70 2.40
CA SER A 28 7.57 -8.32 3.44
C SER A 28 7.23 -6.83 3.37
N ALA A 29 8.20 -5.96 3.07
CA ALA A 29 7.99 -4.52 2.90
C ALA A 29 7.05 -4.24 1.70
N VAL A 30 7.25 -4.94 0.58
CA VAL A 30 6.38 -4.83 -0.62
C VAL A 30 4.96 -5.29 -0.33
N ILE A 31 4.75 -6.37 0.44
CA ILE A 31 3.41 -6.83 0.80
C ILE A 31 2.68 -5.79 1.65
N VAL A 32 3.36 -5.18 2.63
CA VAL A 32 2.76 -4.12 3.45
C VAL A 32 2.51 -2.86 2.63
N PHE A 33 3.40 -2.52 1.69
CA PHE A 33 3.20 -1.42 0.75
C PHE A 33 2.00 -1.65 -0.19
N ALA A 34 1.79 -2.88 -0.66
CA ALA A 34 0.61 -3.25 -1.45
C ALA A 34 -0.70 -3.05 -0.66
N ALA A 35 -0.70 -3.46 0.62
CA ALA A 35 -1.82 -3.23 1.52
C ALA A 35 -2.06 -1.74 1.77
N TYR A 36 -1.00 -0.95 1.94
CA TYR A 36 -1.08 0.52 2.05
C TYR A 36 -1.79 1.15 0.85
N SER A 37 -1.41 0.75 -0.37
CA SER A 37 -2.04 1.28 -1.59
C SER A 37 -3.53 0.88 -1.70
N LEU A 38 -3.90 -0.36 -1.35
CA LEU A 38 -5.31 -0.77 -1.29
C LEU A 38 -6.12 0.08 -0.31
N LEU A 39 -5.56 0.39 0.85
CA LEU A 39 -6.21 1.26 1.83
C LEU A 39 -6.40 2.67 1.28
N MET A 40 -5.40 3.18 0.56
CA MET A 40 -5.49 4.48 -0.09
C MET A 40 -6.60 4.51 -1.15
N ALA A 41 -6.78 3.44 -1.94
CA ALA A 41 -7.90 3.31 -2.87
C ALA A 41 -9.27 3.40 -2.17
N ILE A 42 -9.40 2.80 -0.97
CA ILE A 42 -10.63 2.91 -0.15
C ILE A 42 -10.83 4.34 0.37
N VAL A 43 -9.75 5.07 0.67
CA VAL A 43 -9.83 6.50 1.04
C VAL A 43 -10.29 7.34 -0.14
N TRP A 44 -9.77 7.11 -1.35
CA TRP A 44 -10.22 7.80 -2.56
C TRP A 44 -11.70 7.56 -2.86
N GLN A 45 -12.19 6.34 -2.64
CA GLN A 45 -13.60 6.02 -2.79
C GLN A 45 -14.49 6.79 -1.80
N GLN A 46 -14.00 7.05 -0.58
CA GLN A 46 -14.73 7.87 0.41
C GLN A 46 -14.70 9.36 0.10
N LEU A 47 -13.77 9.82 -0.73
CA LEU A 47 -13.66 11.20 -1.18
C LEU A 47 -14.46 11.45 -2.47
N ASP A 48 -15.39 10.54 -2.82
CA ASP A 48 -16.19 10.58 -4.05
C ASP A 48 -15.34 10.63 -5.33
N ALA A 49 -14.14 10.03 -5.30
CA ALA A 49 -13.20 9.96 -6.43
C ALA A 49 -13.01 8.51 -6.93
N PRO A 50 -14.04 7.89 -7.56
CA PRO A 50 -13.99 6.49 -7.96
C PRO A 50 -12.96 6.20 -9.06
N ASP A 51 -12.71 7.15 -9.96
CA ASP A 51 -11.74 7.01 -11.04
C ASP A 51 -10.30 6.91 -10.49
N ILE A 52 -10.01 7.70 -9.46
CA ILE A 52 -8.72 7.71 -8.77
C ILE A 52 -8.58 6.45 -7.91
N ALA A 53 -9.65 6.01 -7.26
CA ALA A 53 -9.67 4.78 -6.48
C ALA A 53 -9.37 3.55 -7.35
N LEU A 54 -9.97 3.46 -8.55
CA LEU A 54 -9.75 2.34 -9.47
C LEU A 54 -8.32 2.31 -10.00
N THR A 55 -7.79 3.47 -10.38
CA THR A 55 -6.41 3.58 -10.90
C THR A 55 -5.38 3.27 -9.82
N GLU A 56 -5.58 3.73 -8.58
CA GLU A 56 -4.73 3.41 -7.43
C GLU A 56 -4.73 1.90 -7.13
N ALA A 57 -5.91 1.28 -7.09
CA ALA A 57 -6.04 -0.15 -6.84
C ALA A 57 -5.33 -1.01 -7.91
N ALA A 58 -5.45 -0.62 -9.19
CA ALA A 58 -4.78 -1.31 -10.28
C ALA A 58 -3.26 -1.08 -10.28
N MET A 59 -2.82 0.15 -10.03
CA MET A 59 -1.41 0.52 -10.11
C MET A 59 -0.62 0.08 -8.88
N GLY A 60 -1.06 0.41 -7.67
CA GLY A 60 -0.24 0.15 -6.48
C GLY A 60 -0.31 -1.31 -6.01
N ALA A 61 -1.51 -1.85 -5.82
CA ALA A 61 -1.69 -3.25 -5.41
C ALA A 61 -1.39 -4.24 -6.55
N GLY A 62 -1.67 -3.86 -7.79
CA GLY A 62 -1.42 -4.68 -8.98
C GLY A 62 0.00 -4.50 -9.50
N VAL A 63 0.19 -3.48 -10.36
CA VAL A 63 1.39 -3.35 -11.21
C VAL A 63 2.66 -3.11 -10.39
N THR A 64 2.68 -2.12 -9.50
CA THR A 64 3.86 -1.75 -8.72
C THR A 64 4.34 -2.88 -7.82
N THR A 65 3.40 -3.58 -7.17
CA THR A 65 3.70 -4.74 -6.33
C THR A 65 4.35 -5.86 -7.15
N LEU A 66 3.82 -6.14 -8.35
CA LEU A 66 4.34 -7.16 -9.25
C LEU A 66 5.73 -6.79 -9.77
N LEU A 67 5.93 -5.53 -10.17
CA LEU A 67 7.24 -5.02 -10.59
C LEU A 67 8.27 -5.11 -9.47
N MET A 68 7.93 -4.70 -8.24
CA MET A 68 8.84 -4.80 -7.10
C MET A 68 9.20 -6.25 -6.76
N MET A 69 8.24 -7.18 -6.84
CA MET A 69 8.53 -8.62 -6.67
C MET A 69 9.50 -9.13 -7.75
N VAL A 70 9.32 -8.73 -9.01
CA VAL A 70 10.24 -9.09 -10.11
C VAL A 70 11.64 -8.54 -9.85
N VAL A 71 11.77 -7.28 -9.43
CA VAL A 71 13.07 -6.68 -9.11
C VAL A 71 13.74 -7.39 -7.93
N ILE A 72 13.00 -7.68 -6.86
CA ILE A 72 13.52 -8.43 -5.69
C ILE A 72 13.97 -9.83 -6.11
N SER A 73 13.25 -10.50 -7.01
CA SER A 73 13.64 -11.83 -7.52
C SER A 73 14.98 -11.83 -8.28
N LYS A 74 15.39 -10.65 -8.80
CA LYS A 74 16.64 -10.44 -9.52
C LYS A 74 17.73 -9.78 -8.67
N THR A 75 17.43 -9.42 -7.42
CA THR A 75 18.33 -8.69 -6.53
C THR A 75 18.39 -9.36 -5.14
N ARG A 76 18.90 -8.65 -4.13
CA ARG A 76 18.93 -9.15 -2.75
C ARG A 76 17.56 -8.94 -2.12
N ARG A 77 17.15 -9.88 -1.28
CA ARG A 77 15.84 -9.85 -0.59
C ARG A 77 15.87 -9.07 0.73
N ARG A 78 17.05 -8.87 1.33
CA ARG A 78 17.20 -8.24 2.64
C ARG A 78 18.11 -7.03 2.51
N GLU A 79 17.72 -5.95 3.18
CA GLU A 79 18.54 -4.76 3.36
C GLU A 79 19.54 -5.03 4.50
N ASP A 80 20.84 -4.88 4.22
CA ASP A 80 21.95 -5.04 5.17
C ASP A 80 22.11 -3.76 6.02
#